data_AF-A0A1V5N5H6-F1
#
_entry.id   AF-A0A1V5N5H6-F1
#
_cell.length_a   1.000
_cell.length_b   1.000
_cell.length_c   1.000
_cell.angle_alpha   90.00
_cell.angle_beta   90.00
_cell.angle_gamma   90.00
#
_symmetry.space_group_name_H-M   'P 1'
#
loop_
_entity.id
_entity.type
_entity.pdbx_description
1 polymer ?
#
loop_
_entity_poly.entity_id
_entity_poly.type
_entity_poly.pdbx_seq_one_letter_code
_entity_poly.pdbx_strand_id
1 'polypeptide(L)'
;MEKERKRAADRGYPSPIYPDKPATDACFDGAVSLCLNNLDVVSFCMASHNETSNLLLTRQMEEMNLPFAHIGVSTAQLLGMSDNISFAMAHAGFNVAKYVPYGRVRTVIPYLLRRAAANTSVAGQTGRELAMIKTERARRKHLK
;
A
#
# COMPACT_ATOMS: atom_id res chain seq x y z
N MET A 1 5.41 14.22 -0.49
CA MET A 1 6.38 14.70 0.53
C MET A 1 6.81 16.15 0.28
N GLU A 2 6.70 16.60 -0.96
CA GLU A 2 7.13 17.88 -1.52
C GLU A 2 6.45 19.06 -0.81
N LYS A 3 5.15 18.97 -0.54
CA LYS A 3 4.39 20.03 0.14
C LYS A 3 4.90 20.30 1.56
N GLU A 4 5.17 19.25 2.34
CA GLU A 4 5.66 19.41 3.72
C GLU A 4 7.09 19.95 3.76
N ARG A 5 7.95 19.51 2.83
CA ARG A 5 9.31 20.05 2.70
C ARG A 5 9.30 21.51 2.27
N LYS A 6 8.47 21.86 1.30
CA LYS A 6 8.29 23.25 0.87
C LYS A 6 7.82 24.12 2.04
N ARG A 7 6.84 23.66 2.82
CA ARG A 7 6.37 24.37 4.02
C ARG A 7 7.48 24.56 5.05
N ALA A 8 8.29 23.54 5.29
CA ALA A 8 9.41 23.60 6.24
C ALA A 8 10.46 24.63 5.81
N ALA A 9 10.83 24.63 4.52
CA ALA A 9 11.73 25.62 3.94
C ALA A 9 11.14 27.05 4.01
N ASP A 10 9.88 27.22 3.60
CA ASP A 10 9.19 28.52 3.58
C ASP A 10 9.05 29.12 5.00
N ARG A 11 9.02 28.29 6.05
CA ARG A 11 8.88 28.71 7.46
C ARG A 11 10.17 28.59 8.27
N GLY A 12 11.30 28.22 7.67
CA GLY A 12 12.60 28.17 8.32
C GLY A 12 12.74 27.14 9.46
N TYR A 13 12.01 26.02 9.43
CA TYR A 13 12.14 24.96 10.43
C TYR A 13 12.55 23.63 9.77
N PRO A 14 13.18 22.69 10.51
CA PRO A 14 13.55 21.38 9.96
C PRO A 14 12.33 20.60 9.46
N SER A 15 12.48 19.89 8.34
CA SER A 15 11.40 19.03 7.83
C SER A 15 10.99 17.99 8.89
N PRO A 16 9.69 17.85 9.21
CA PRO A 16 9.22 16.92 10.24
C PRO A 16 9.01 15.49 9.69
N ILE A 17 9.28 15.27 8.41
CA ILE A 17 9.13 13.99 7.72
C ILE A 17 10.48 13.43 7.31
N TYR A 18 10.52 12.13 7.04
CA TYR A 18 11.72 11.44 6.55
C TYR A 18 12.36 12.11 5.31
N PRO A 19 13.70 12.03 5.20
CA PRO A 19 14.47 12.76 4.19
C PRO A 19 14.24 12.26 2.76
N ASP A 20 13.81 11.01 2.58
CA ASP A 20 13.53 10.40 1.29
C ASP A 20 12.54 9.22 1.41
N LYS A 21 12.22 8.64 0.25
CA LYS A 21 11.31 7.49 0.16
C LYS A 21 11.89 6.24 0.83
N PRO A 22 13.15 5.84 0.59
CA PRO A 22 13.75 4.70 1.30
C PRO A 22 13.69 4.80 2.81
N ALA A 23 13.98 5.97 3.40
CA ALA A 23 13.86 6.19 4.84
C ALA A 23 12.41 6.09 5.33
N THR A 24 11.45 6.57 4.52
CA THR A 24 10.01 6.40 4.82
C THR A 24 9.60 4.93 4.77
N ASP A 25 10.04 4.18 3.75
CA ASP A 25 9.74 2.77 3.57
C ASP A 25 10.33 1.95 4.73
N ALA A 26 11.58 2.20 5.12
CA ALA A 26 12.22 1.53 6.25
C ALA A 26 11.52 1.79 7.58
N CYS A 27 11.08 3.04 7.83
CA CYS A 27 10.27 3.34 9.00
C CYS A 27 8.92 2.63 8.97
N PHE A 28 8.23 2.66 7.81
CA PHE A 28 6.94 2.02 7.64
C PHE A 28 7.02 0.52 7.92
N ASP A 29 8.00 -0.14 7.32
CA ASP A 29 8.25 -1.58 7.50
C ASP A 29 8.61 -1.91 8.96
N GLY A 30 9.45 -1.09 9.60
CA GLY A 30 9.76 -1.22 11.02
C GLY A 30 8.54 -1.04 11.95
N ALA A 31 7.63 -0.12 11.60
CA ALA A 31 6.39 0.09 12.34
C ALA A 31 5.43 -1.11 12.19
N VAL A 32 5.35 -1.72 11.00
CA VAL A 32 4.58 -2.95 10.78
C VAL A 32 5.12 -4.07 11.67
N SER A 33 6.43 -4.29 11.68
CA SER A 33 7.05 -5.29 12.56
C SER A 33 6.82 -4.99 14.03
N LEU A 34 6.88 -3.72 14.44
CA LEU A 34 6.58 -3.32 15.81
C LEU A 34 5.14 -3.68 16.18
N CYS A 35 4.16 -3.37 15.32
CA CYS A 35 2.75 -3.71 15.58
C CYS A 35 2.52 -5.22 15.64
N LEU A 36 3.13 -6.02 14.75
CA LEU A 36 3.03 -7.48 14.78
C LEU A 36 3.54 -8.09 16.10
N ASN A 37 4.61 -7.53 16.66
CA ASN A 37 5.17 -7.98 17.93
C ASN A 37 4.35 -7.57 19.16
N ASN A 38 3.30 -6.76 19.00
CA ASN A 38 2.49 -6.21 20.08
C ASN A 38 0.98 -6.35 19.79
N LEU A 39 0.59 -7.46 19.15
CA LEU A 39 -0.81 -7.74 18.77
C LEU A 39 -1.75 -7.97 19.96
N ASP A 40 -1.21 -8.17 21.15
CA ASP A 40 -1.94 -8.24 22.41
C ASP A 40 -2.55 -6.89 22.82
N VAL A 41 -1.97 -5.78 22.37
CA VAL A 41 -2.41 -4.41 22.72
C VAL A 41 -2.68 -3.51 21.51
N VAL A 42 -2.30 -3.93 20.30
CA VAL A 42 -2.50 -3.17 19.06
C VAL A 42 -3.21 -4.00 18.01
N SER A 43 -4.20 -3.40 17.35
CA SER A 43 -4.71 -3.85 16.06
C SER A 43 -4.39 -2.79 15.01
N PHE A 44 -4.02 -3.21 13.80
CA PHE A 44 -3.58 -2.27 12.78
C PHE A 44 -4.06 -2.66 11.37
N CYS A 45 -4.18 -1.62 10.54
CA CYS A 45 -4.46 -1.74 9.13
C CYS A 45 -3.25 -1.27 8.31
N MET A 46 -2.54 -2.19 7.67
CA MET A 46 -1.42 -1.87 6.79
C MET A 46 -1.94 -1.39 5.42
N ALA A 47 -2.05 -0.07 5.26
CA ALA A 47 -2.51 0.55 4.02
C ALA A 47 -1.34 0.85 3.07
N SER A 48 -1.03 -0.06 2.14
CA SER A 48 0.10 0.10 1.22
C SER A 48 -0.10 -0.60 -0.13
N HIS A 49 0.32 0.08 -1.20
CA HIS A 49 0.49 -0.49 -2.54
C HIS A 49 1.94 -0.96 -2.79
N ASN A 50 2.83 -0.86 -1.81
CA ASN A 50 4.20 -1.32 -1.95
C ASN A 50 4.25 -2.85 -1.82
N GLU A 51 4.56 -3.53 -2.92
CA GLU A 51 4.66 -4.99 -2.97
C GLU A 51 5.66 -5.55 -1.94
N THR A 52 6.79 -4.88 -1.76
CA THR A 52 7.82 -5.30 -0.79
C THR A 52 7.30 -5.27 0.63
N SER A 53 6.61 -4.19 1.03
CA SER A 53 6.02 -4.08 2.38
C SER A 53 4.89 -5.09 2.60
N ASN A 54 4.09 -5.38 1.57
CA ASN A 54 3.05 -6.41 1.68
C ASN A 54 3.66 -7.82 1.83
N LEU A 55 4.72 -8.13 1.09
CA LEU A 55 5.45 -9.40 1.24
C LEU A 55 6.16 -9.51 2.59
N LEU A 56 6.69 -8.40 3.12
CA LEU A 56 7.27 -8.37 4.46
C LEU A 56 6.25 -8.78 5.52
N LEU A 57 5.05 -8.19 5.49
CA LEU A 57 3.96 -8.55 6.40
C LEU A 57 3.64 -10.05 6.29
N THR A 58 3.48 -10.56 5.07
CA THR A 58 3.17 -11.98 4.85
C THR A 58 4.23 -12.88 5.47
N ARG A 59 5.51 -12.64 5.18
CA ARG A 59 6.62 -13.45 5.71
C ARG A 59 6.70 -13.41 7.23
N GLN A 60 6.57 -12.23 7.83
CA GLN A 60 6.63 -12.11 9.29
C GLN A 60 5.47 -12.84 9.96
N MET A 61 4.26 -12.77 9.40
CA MET A 61 3.13 -13.55 9.91
C MET A 61 3.34 -15.05 9.76
N GLU A 62 3.92 -15.52 8.65
CA GLU A 62 4.30 -16.94 8.47
C GLU A 62 5.33 -17.39 9.51
N GLU A 63 6.41 -16.61 9.69
CA GLU A 63 7.48 -16.90 10.66
C GLU A 63 6.96 -16.95 12.10
N MET A 64 5.98 -16.09 12.44
CA MET A 64 5.32 -16.07 13.74
C MET A 64 4.20 -17.12 13.88
N ASN A 65 3.93 -17.92 12.84
CA ASN A 65 2.82 -18.87 12.77
C ASN A 65 1.45 -18.21 13.05
N LEU A 66 1.28 -16.96 12.64
CA LEU A 66 0.03 -16.22 12.78
C LEU A 66 -0.92 -16.55 11.63
N PRO A 67 -2.22 -16.74 11.90
CA PRO A 67 -3.21 -16.89 10.83
C PRO A 67 -3.29 -15.59 10.03
N PHE A 68 -3.29 -15.67 8.70
CA PHE A 68 -3.43 -14.47 7.85
C PHE A 68 -4.76 -13.73 8.05
N ALA A 69 -5.78 -14.43 8.53
CA ALA A 69 -7.07 -13.85 8.94
C ALA A 69 -7.09 -13.34 10.40
N HIS A 70 -5.93 -13.08 11.02
CA HIS A 70 -5.85 -12.58 12.40
C HIS A 70 -6.69 -11.31 12.58
N ILE A 71 -7.52 -11.25 13.62
CA ILE A 71 -8.48 -10.15 13.84
C ILE A 71 -7.80 -8.78 14.01
N GLY A 72 -6.60 -8.77 14.59
CA GLY A 72 -5.80 -7.56 14.80
C GLY A 72 -5.01 -7.08 13.58
N VAL A 73 -5.06 -7.79 12.45
CA VAL A 73 -4.32 -7.44 11.23
C VAL A 73 -5.27 -7.35 10.05
N SER A 74 -5.27 -6.19 9.41
CA SER A 74 -5.90 -6.01 8.10
C SER A 74 -4.94 -5.32 7.14
N THR A 75 -5.14 -5.53 5.84
CA THR A 75 -4.44 -4.74 4.81
C THR A 75 -5.40 -3.91 4.01
N ALA A 76 -4.92 -2.82 3.45
CA ALA A 76 -5.77 -1.95 2.64
C ALA A 76 -5.05 -1.37 1.43
N GLN A 77 -5.81 -1.26 0.35
CA GLN A 77 -5.39 -0.55 -0.85
C GLN A 77 -6.53 0.35 -1.35
N LEU A 78 -6.16 1.41 -2.06
CA LEU A 78 -7.15 2.24 -2.76
C LEU A 78 -7.75 1.45 -3.93
N LEU A 79 -9.05 1.61 -4.16
CA LEU A 79 -9.73 1.02 -5.32
C LEU A 79 -9.15 1.55 -6.64
N GLY A 80 -8.90 0.65 -7.60
CA GLY A 80 -8.37 1.01 -8.92
C GLY A 80 -6.87 1.26 -8.96
N MET A 81 -6.14 0.82 -7.93
CA MET A 81 -4.68 0.92 -7.84
C MET A 81 -4.10 -0.39 -7.34
N SER A 82 -3.35 -1.07 -8.22
CA SER A 82 -2.62 -2.30 -7.91
C SER A 82 -3.51 -3.36 -7.24
N ASP A 83 -4.69 -3.58 -7.83
CA ASP A 83 -5.69 -4.51 -7.32
C ASP A 83 -5.16 -5.96 -7.33
N ASN A 84 -4.15 -6.26 -8.16
CA ASN A 84 -3.42 -7.51 -8.12
C ASN A 84 -2.85 -7.84 -6.73
N ILE A 85 -2.40 -6.83 -5.96
CA ILE A 85 -1.93 -7.02 -4.58
C ILE A 85 -3.11 -7.39 -3.68
N SER A 86 -4.19 -6.61 -3.74
CA SER A 86 -5.41 -6.87 -2.96
C SER A 86 -5.96 -8.29 -3.23
N PHE A 87 -6.00 -8.72 -4.49
CA PHE A 87 -6.49 -10.04 -4.87
C PHE A 87 -5.55 -11.16 -4.41
N ALA A 88 -4.24 -11.00 -4.56
CA ALA A 88 -3.27 -11.99 -4.09
C ALA A 88 -3.35 -12.17 -2.56
N MET A 89 -3.45 -11.07 -1.83
CA MET A 89 -3.62 -11.10 -0.37
C MET A 89 -4.93 -11.75 0.05
N ALA A 90 -6.05 -11.38 -0.59
CA ALA A 90 -7.35 -11.97 -0.29
C ALA A 90 -7.35 -13.48 -0.60
N HIS A 91 -6.73 -13.89 -1.71
CA HIS A 91 -6.58 -15.30 -2.07
C HIS A 91 -5.76 -16.09 -1.04
N ALA A 92 -4.71 -15.49 -0.48
CA ALA A 92 -3.94 -16.09 0.60
C ALA A 92 -4.73 -16.18 1.93
N GLY A 93 -5.84 -15.46 2.09
CA GLY A 93 -6.69 -15.52 3.28
C GLY A 93 -6.54 -14.32 4.23
N PHE A 94 -5.94 -13.22 3.78
CA PHE A 94 -5.86 -11.99 4.57
C PHE A 94 -7.20 -11.25 4.68
N ASN A 95 -7.37 -10.52 5.78
CA ASN A 95 -8.40 -9.50 5.91
C ASN A 95 -8.05 -8.28 5.06
N VAL A 96 -8.61 -8.17 3.86
CA VAL A 96 -8.31 -7.09 2.90
C VAL A 96 -9.47 -6.09 2.81
N ALA A 97 -9.15 -4.81 3.02
CA ALA A 97 -10.07 -3.69 2.83
C ALA A 97 -9.74 -2.90 1.55
N LYS A 98 -10.78 -2.37 0.90
CA LYS A 98 -10.62 -1.42 -0.21
C LYS A 98 -11.11 -0.04 0.22
N TYR A 99 -10.23 0.95 0.11
CA TYR A 99 -10.62 2.34 0.30
C TYR A 99 -11.31 2.84 -0.97
N VAL A 100 -12.60 3.13 -0.85
CA VAL A 100 -13.46 3.55 -1.96
C VAL A 100 -13.88 5.01 -1.77
N PRO A 101 -13.34 5.95 -2.55
CA PRO A 101 -13.85 7.32 -2.55
C PRO A 101 -15.24 7.33 -3.22
N TYR A 102 -16.24 7.86 -2.51
CA TYR A 102 -17.62 7.95 -2.99
C TYR A 102 -18.21 9.34 -2.73
N GLY A 103 -18.97 9.89 -3.67
CA GLY A 103 -19.64 11.17 -3.55
C GLY A 103 -19.86 11.89 -4.88
N ARG A 104 -20.49 13.08 -4.82
CA ARG A 104 -20.67 13.93 -6.01
C ARG A 104 -19.31 14.33 -6.58
N VAL A 105 -19.20 14.45 -7.90
CA VAL A 105 -17.93 14.79 -8.58
C VAL A 105 -17.23 15.99 -7.92
N ARG A 106 -17.97 17.08 -7.68
CA ARG A 106 -17.43 18.32 -7.08
C ARG A 106 -16.77 18.09 -5.71
N THR A 107 -17.26 17.15 -4.90
CA THR A 107 -16.72 16.89 -3.55
C THR A 107 -15.49 15.98 -3.60
N VAL A 108 -15.31 15.18 -4.66
CA VAL A 108 -14.18 14.26 -4.81
C VAL A 108 -13.00 14.82 -5.62
N ILE A 109 -13.14 15.97 -6.28
CA ILE A 109 -12.05 16.61 -7.06
C ILE A 109 -10.74 16.73 -6.25
N PRO A 110 -10.71 17.22 -5.00
CA PRO A 110 -9.47 17.33 -4.24
C PRO A 110 -8.79 15.98 -3.95
N TYR A 111 -9.58 14.91 -3.85
CA TYR A 111 -9.04 13.55 -3.75
C TYR A 111 -8.41 13.11 -5.08
N LEU A 112 -9.12 13.30 -6.19
CA LEU A 112 -8.64 12.94 -7.53
C LEU A 112 -7.33 13.66 -7.88
N LEU A 113 -7.22 14.96 -7.57
CA LEU A 113 -5.97 15.72 -7.78
C LEU A 113 -4.80 15.15 -6.97
N ARG A 114 -5.04 14.77 -5.71
CA ARG A 114 -4.02 14.10 -4.89
C ARG A 114 -3.63 12.73 -5.44
N ARG A 115 -4.56 12.01 -6.08
CA ARG A 115 -4.25 10.74 -6.75
C ARG A 115 -3.46 10.93 -8.04
N ALA A 116 -3.80 11.92 -8.84
CA ALA A 116 -3.02 12.26 -10.03
C ALA A 116 -1.55 12.55 -9.66
N ALA A 117 -1.32 13.38 -8.63
CA ALA A 117 0.01 13.72 -8.15
C ALA A 117 0.76 12.51 -7.53
N ALA A 118 0.05 11.63 -6.81
CA ALA A 118 0.65 10.41 -6.28
C ALA A 118 1.03 9.42 -7.40
N ASN A 119 0.16 9.23 -8.39
CA ASN A 119 0.40 8.28 -9.47
C ASN A 119 1.59 8.69 -10.35
N THR A 120 1.86 9.99 -10.50
CA THR A 120 3.10 10.47 -11.14
C THR A 120 4.37 10.09 -10.35
N SER A 121 4.28 9.97 -9.03
CA SER A 121 5.40 9.48 -8.19
C SER A 121 5.50 7.94 -8.11
N VAL A 122 4.44 7.22 -8.51
CA VAL A 122 4.38 5.76 -8.60
C VAL A 122 4.70 5.29 -10.04
N ALA A 123 5.55 6.05 -10.74
CA ALA A 123 5.99 5.73 -12.08
C ALA A 123 6.59 4.31 -12.14
N GLY A 124 5.94 3.41 -12.86
CA GLY A 124 6.39 2.02 -13.08
C GLY A 124 5.43 0.93 -12.61
N GLN A 125 4.57 1.18 -11.62
CA GLN A 125 3.65 0.14 -11.11
C GLN A 125 2.57 -0.22 -12.14
N THR A 126 2.01 0.77 -12.83
CA THR A 126 1.07 0.57 -13.94
C THR A 126 1.68 -0.23 -15.10
N GLY A 127 2.97 -0.01 -15.40
CA GLY A 127 3.68 -0.76 -16.44
C GLY A 127 3.84 -2.24 -16.08
N ARG A 128 4.19 -2.54 -14.82
CA ARG A 128 4.27 -3.91 -14.30
C ARG A 128 2.92 -4.60 -14.32
N GLU A 129 1.86 -3.93 -13.88
CA GLU A 129 0.50 -4.47 -13.93
C GLU A 129 0.06 -4.81 -15.36
N LEU A 130 0.31 -3.91 -16.31
CA LEU A 130 0.04 -4.17 -17.71
C LEU A 130 0.84 -5.38 -18.24
N ALA A 131 2.10 -5.54 -17.83
CA ALA A 131 2.91 -6.69 -18.20
C ALA A 131 2.33 -7.99 -17.64
N MET A 132 1.91 -8.02 -16.37
CA MET A 132 1.25 -9.17 -15.75
C MET A 132 -0.05 -9.55 -16.48
N ILE A 133 -0.88 -8.56 -16.83
CA ILE A 133 -2.11 -8.79 -17.61
C ILE A 133 -1.78 -9.39 -18.98
N LYS A 134 -0.76 -8.89 -19.67
CA LYS A 134 -0.33 -9.44 -20.97
C LYS A 134 0.13 -10.89 -20.83
N THR A 135 0.95 -11.19 -19.81
CA THR A 135 1.42 -12.55 -19.51
C THR A 135 0.26 -13.49 -19.23
N GLU A 136 -0.68 -13.09 -18.37
CA GLU A 136 -1.84 -13.92 -18.03
C GLU A 136 -2.76 -14.14 -19.24
N ARG A 137 -2.97 -13.12 -20.07
CA ARG A 137 -3.73 -13.26 -21.33
C ARG A 137 -3.06 -14.24 -22.29
N ALA A 138 -1.73 -14.22 -22.40
CA ALA A 138 -0.99 -15.17 -23.23
C ALA A 138 -1.13 -16.60 -22.67
N ARG A 139 -0.93 -16.78 -21.36
CA ARG A 139 -1.09 -18.08 -20.69
C ARG A 139 -2.46 -18.70 -20.98
N ARG A 140 -3.55 -17.93 -20.84
CA ARG A 140 -4.91 -18.41 -21.09
C ARG A 140 -5.21 -18.76 -22.55
N LYS A 141 -4.53 -18.13 -23.52
CA LYS A 141 -4.67 -18.50 -24.94
C LYS A 141 -4.08 -19.87 -25.26
N HIS A 142 -3.09 -20.32 -24.47
CA HIS A 142 -2.41 -21.60 -24.65
C HIS A 142 -3.00 -22.74 -23.79
N LEU A 143 -3.94 -22.43 -22.88
CA LEU A 143 -4.77 -23.42 -22.19
C LEU A 143 -5.93 -23.80 -23.11
N LYS A 144 -5.65 -24.63 -24.11
CA LYS A 144 -6.69 -25.41 -24.79
C LYS A 144 -6.89 -26.73 -24.05
#